data_AF-A0A534HSE1-F1
#
_entry.id   AF-A0A534HSE1-F1
#
_cell.length_a   1.000
_cell.length_b   1.000
_cell.length_c   1.000
_cell.angle_alpha   90.00
_cell.angle_beta   90.00
_cell.angle_gamma   90.00
#
_symmetry.space_group_name_H-M   'P 1'
#
loop_
_entity.id
_entity.type
_entity.pdbx_description
1 polymer ?
#
loop_
_entity_poly.entity_id
_entity_poly.type
_entity_poly.pdbx_seq_one_letter_code
_entity_poly.pdbx_strand_id
1 'polypeptide(L)'
;MRCSFCEGESGVPKELRRQKSRAERTPVARIRINSVRPLSCRIGPSSLGSIPWDGRNGVAHRSARYDYGGDRYVFVEFSIDMELAENFKTLSMAEAIKQAHIPGIVEVIPSICSMLVEYDRASIHADPLIRRLREIEGSMTQLTEIPTRIIDFPILFADPWTTECAETFKSHHNTGQVPNLDFVAEVNGYKDRESFIHALCATPYWTVMVGFTPGLPWLYPLGVRNEEAIQAPKYNRPRTWTPDRAVGLGGAFLAIYSVRNPGGYQLLGRTTNPIYDARQRHPDFKENPVLLKPGDILKWRSVTREEYDQIWAGVEDGTYRFGIKPVTVEPEAYLRDPRGYTAANLGGS
;
A
#
# COMPACT_ATOMS: atom_id res chain seq x y z
N MET A 1 16.89 -62.44 0.95
CA MET A 1 16.03 -63.35 0.15
C MET A 1 15.48 -62.55 -1.03
N ARG A 2 15.38 -63.11 -2.24
CA ARG A 2 14.71 -62.48 -3.41
C ARG A 2 13.18 -62.67 -3.30
N CYS A 3 12.29 -62.03 -4.06
CA CYS A 3 12.45 -61.16 -5.25
C CYS A 3 11.67 -59.82 -5.06
N SER A 4 11.02 -59.10 -6.00
CA SER A 4 10.61 -59.39 -7.39
C SER A 4 10.45 -58.14 -8.28
N PHE A 5 10.11 -58.42 -9.55
CA PHE A 5 9.66 -57.54 -10.64
C PHE A 5 8.27 -56.91 -10.38
N CYS A 6 7.78 -55.89 -11.11
CA CYS A 6 8.10 -55.50 -12.50
C CYS A 6 8.54 -54.04 -12.72
N GLU A 7 9.25 -53.85 -13.84
CA GLU A 7 9.59 -52.57 -14.47
C GLU A 7 8.48 -52.12 -15.45
N GLY A 8 8.56 -50.88 -15.93
CA GLY A 8 7.64 -50.30 -16.92
C GLY A 8 8.08 -48.91 -17.36
N GLU A 9 9.12 -48.82 -18.19
CA GLU A 9 9.71 -47.53 -18.59
C GLU A 9 8.92 -46.78 -19.67
N SER A 10 8.69 -45.48 -19.44
CA SER A 10 8.86 -44.43 -20.45
C SER A 10 9.03 -43.07 -19.74
N GLY A 11 9.84 -42.13 -20.22
CA GLY A 11 10.76 -42.18 -21.36
C GLY A 11 11.44 -40.82 -21.57
N VAL A 12 12.37 -40.43 -20.68
CA VAL A 12 13.04 -39.10 -20.72
C VAL A 12 14.57 -39.28 -20.79
N PRO A 13 15.28 -38.66 -21.76
CA PRO A 13 16.73 -38.81 -21.93
C PRO A 13 17.57 -38.44 -20.70
N LYS A 14 18.64 -39.22 -20.46
CA LYS A 14 19.47 -39.13 -19.24
C LYS A 14 20.31 -37.85 -19.12
N GLU A 15 20.40 -37.02 -20.16
CA GLU A 15 21.22 -35.80 -20.17
C GLU A 15 20.65 -34.66 -19.31
N LEU A 16 19.33 -34.56 -19.14
CA LEU A 16 18.70 -33.54 -18.28
C LEU A 16 19.00 -33.72 -16.77
N ARG A 17 19.64 -34.82 -16.34
CA ARG A 17 19.97 -35.05 -14.91
C ARG A 17 21.28 -34.40 -14.44
N ARG A 18 22.02 -33.65 -15.27
CA ARG A 18 23.32 -33.02 -14.92
C ARG A 18 23.38 -31.48 -15.02
N GLN A 19 22.28 -30.77 -14.72
CA GLN A 19 22.28 -29.30 -14.55
C GLN A 19 21.63 -28.82 -13.22
N LYS A 20 21.96 -29.45 -12.09
CA LYS A 20 21.51 -29.03 -10.74
C LYS A 20 22.66 -28.76 -9.76
N SER A 21 23.57 -27.82 -10.08
CA SER A 21 24.60 -27.38 -9.11
C SER A 21 25.29 -26.02 -9.39
N ARG A 22 24.65 -25.08 -10.10
CA ARG A 22 25.10 -23.66 -10.11
C ARG A 22 23.94 -22.67 -10.33
N ALA A 23 23.19 -22.41 -9.25
CA ALA A 23 22.44 -21.16 -9.16
C ALA A 23 23.44 -20.07 -8.76
N GLU A 24 23.91 -19.29 -9.74
CA GLU A 24 24.74 -18.12 -9.45
C GLU A 24 23.91 -17.12 -8.63
N ARG A 25 24.53 -16.56 -7.59
CA ARG A 25 23.86 -15.58 -6.73
C ARG A 25 23.80 -14.24 -7.46
N THR A 26 22.77 -14.05 -8.28
CA THR A 26 22.41 -12.74 -8.84
C THR A 26 22.40 -11.73 -7.69
N PRO A 27 23.22 -10.67 -7.73
CA PRO A 27 23.26 -9.71 -6.63
C PRO A 27 21.89 -9.06 -6.51
N VAL A 28 21.33 -9.05 -5.30
CA VAL A 28 20.12 -8.25 -5.00
C VAL A 28 20.54 -6.80 -5.11
N ALA A 29 20.26 -6.19 -6.27
CA ALA A 29 20.51 -4.78 -6.50
C ALA A 29 19.77 -3.98 -5.43
N ARG A 30 20.50 -3.23 -4.60
CA ARG A 30 19.91 -2.23 -3.72
C ARG A 30 19.27 -1.17 -4.62
N ILE A 31 17.95 -1.27 -4.81
CA ILE A 31 17.14 -0.19 -5.36
C ILE A 31 17.22 0.95 -4.35
N ARG A 32 18.20 1.85 -4.52
CA ARG A 32 18.09 3.17 -3.94
C ARG A 32 16.85 3.80 -4.57
N ILE A 33 15.84 4.09 -3.76
CA ILE A 33 14.76 4.98 -4.13
C ILE A 33 15.38 6.38 -4.16
N ASN A 34 16.11 6.69 -5.24
CA ASN A 34 16.81 7.95 -5.42
C ASN A 34 15.79 9.08 -5.31
N SER A 35 15.88 9.85 -4.23
CA SER A 35 15.17 11.11 -3.96
C SER A 35 13.86 11.26 -4.75
N VAL A 36 12.76 10.76 -4.19
CA VAL A 36 11.47 11.39 -4.46
C VAL A 36 11.70 12.89 -4.26
N ARG A 37 11.50 13.71 -5.31
CA ARG A 37 11.67 15.17 -5.22
C ARG A 37 10.94 15.63 -3.96
N PRO A 38 11.55 16.46 -3.09
CA PRO A 38 10.89 16.90 -1.87
C PRO A 38 9.53 17.46 -2.25
N LEU A 39 8.48 16.98 -1.58
CA LEU A 39 7.15 17.52 -1.76
C LEU A 39 7.25 19.02 -1.46
N SER A 40 6.68 19.87 -2.31
CA SER A 40 6.70 21.32 -2.10
C SER A 40 5.69 21.74 -1.03
N CYS A 41 5.64 21.00 0.09
CA CYS A 41 4.78 21.26 1.22
C CYS A 41 5.11 22.63 1.80
N ARG A 42 4.08 23.41 2.11
CA ARG A 42 4.25 24.58 2.96
C ARG A 42 4.26 24.13 4.42
N ILE A 43 5.27 24.61 5.13
CA ILE A 43 5.28 24.60 6.58
C ILE A 43 4.81 25.99 7.01
N GLY A 44 3.68 26.05 7.71
CA GLY A 44 3.13 27.29 8.25
C GLY A 44 2.92 27.17 9.77
N PRO A 45 2.92 28.30 10.50
CA PRO A 45 2.37 28.30 11.86
C PRO A 45 0.87 28.00 11.76
N SER A 46 0.37 27.00 12.49
CA SER A 46 -1.06 26.75 12.57
C SER A 46 -1.76 27.97 13.19
N SER A 47 -2.78 28.49 12.50
CA SER A 47 -3.56 29.65 12.97
C SER A 47 -4.48 29.31 14.15
N LEU A 48 -4.49 28.05 14.56
CA LEU A 48 -5.21 27.50 15.70
C LEU A 48 -4.25 27.25 16.86
N GLY A 49 -4.03 28.31 17.65
CA GLY A 49 -3.25 28.25 18.87
C GLY A 49 -3.84 27.22 19.85
N SER A 50 -3.13 26.12 20.05
CA SER A 50 -3.48 25.05 20.99
C SER A 50 -4.94 24.58 20.94
N ILE A 51 -5.39 24.04 19.80
CA ILE A 51 -6.38 22.96 19.88
C ILE A 51 -5.70 21.81 20.65
N PRO A 52 -6.22 21.38 21.81
CA PRO A 52 -5.73 20.16 22.44
C PRO A 52 -6.05 18.98 21.52
N TRP A 53 -5.10 18.07 21.32
CA TRP A 53 -5.42 16.77 20.73
C TRP A 53 -6.44 16.08 21.65
N ASP A 54 -7.71 16.09 21.22
CA ASP A 54 -8.88 15.70 22.00
C ASP A 54 -9.00 14.18 21.93
N GLY A 55 -8.22 13.50 22.78
CA GLY A 55 -8.07 12.03 22.82
C GLY A 55 -9.31 11.26 23.29
N ARG A 56 -10.49 11.58 22.74
CA ARG A 56 -11.72 10.82 22.92
C ARG A 56 -11.79 9.77 21.82
N ASN A 57 -11.60 8.52 22.23
CA ASN A 57 -11.70 7.30 21.42
C ASN A 57 -10.41 6.86 20.69
N GLY A 58 -9.23 7.12 21.27
CA GLY A 58 -7.98 6.47 20.86
C GLY A 58 -6.97 6.36 22.01
N VAL A 59 -6.16 5.30 22.02
CA VAL A 59 -4.97 5.12 22.87
C VAL A 59 -3.72 5.55 22.09
N ALA A 60 -3.79 6.70 21.40
CA ALA A 60 -2.60 7.31 20.83
C ALA A 60 -1.66 7.80 21.93
N HIS A 61 -0.35 7.69 21.70
CA HIS A 61 0.63 8.04 22.71
C HIS A 61 0.76 9.57 22.81
N ARG A 62 0.74 10.12 24.03
CA ARG A 62 0.97 11.57 24.28
C ARG A 62 2.32 12.07 23.73
N SER A 63 3.26 11.16 23.50
CA SER A 63 4.49 11.30 22.73
C SER A 63 4.84 9.91 22.19
N ALA A 64 5.40 9.80 20.99
CA ALA A 64 5.59 8.50 20.34
C ALA A 64 6.42 7.51 21.19
N ARG A 65 6.14 6.21 21.04
CA ARG A 65 7.04 5.16 21.56
C ARG A 65 8.23 5.02 20.60
N TYR A 66 9.43 4.89 21.17
CA TYR A 66 10.69 4.74 20.43
C TYR A 66 11.40 3.47 20.90
N ASP A 67 11.53 2.49 20.01
CA ASP A 67 12.12 1.17 20.28
C ASP A 67 13.26 0.85 19.30
N TYR A 68 14.10 -0.14 19.63
CA TYR A 68 15.13 -0.65 18.73
C TYR A 68 14.50 -1.60 17.69
N GLY A 69 14.62 -1.28 16.40
CA GLY A 69 14.21 -2.14 15.28
C GLY A 69 15.28 -3.15 14.88
N GLY A 70 15.97 -3.74 15.87
CA GLY A 70 17.21 -4.52 15.65
C GLY A 70 18.42 -3.64 15.26
N ASP A 71 19.51 -4.28 14.83
CA ASP A 71 20.86 -3.72 14.64
C ASP A 71 21.00 -2.42 13.82
N ARG A 72 19.98 -2.04 13.04
CA ARG A 72 20.09 -1.00 11.99
C ARG A 72 18.87 -0.10 11.85
N TYR A 73 17.86 -0.22 12.72
CA TYR A 73 16.66 0.61 12.66
C TYR A 73 16.24 1.13 14.04
N VAL A 74 15.64 2.31 14.08
CA VAL A 74 14.77 2.75 15.19
C VAL A 74 13.32 2.60 14.72
N PHE A 75 12.49 2.00 15.57
CA PHE A 75 11.04 1.94 15.37
C PHE A 75 10.39 3.08 16.16
N VAL A 76 9.47 3.80 15.51
CA VAL A 76 8.71 4.90 16.11
C VAL A 76 7.22 4.61 15.93
N GLU A 77 6.44 4.65 17.00
CA GLU A 77 5.00 4.38 17.00
C GLU A 77 4.25 5.58 17.61
N PHE A 78 3.43 6.25 16.81
CA PHE A 78 2.65 7.43 17.23
C PHE A 78 1.33 7.01 17.89
N SER A 79 0.68 5.99 17.33
CA SER A 79 -0.54 5.38 17.87
C SER A 79 -0.63 3.90 17.51
N ILE A 80 -1.42 3.15 18.28
CA ILE A 80 -1.90 1.81 17.91
C ILE A 80 -3.18 1.88 17.05
N ASP A 81 -3.94 2.97 17.15
CA ASP A 81 -5.18 3.19 16.41
C ASP A 81 -4.86 3.69 15.00
N MET A 82 -5.39 2.99 14.00
CA MET A 82 -5.00 3.18 12.58
C MET A 82 -5.73 4.35 11.89
N GLU A 83 -5.73 5.52 12.54
CA GLU A 83 -6.42 6.72 12.05
C GLU A 83 -5.59 7.57 11.07
N LEU A 84 -6.27 8.20 10.12
CA LEU A 84 -5.62 9.07 9.12
C LEU A 84 -4.95 10.31 9.75
N ALA A 85 -5.44 10.82 10.89
CA ALA A 85 -4.81 11.92 11.61
C ALA A 85 -3.36 11.58 12.03
N GLU A 86 -3.16 10.36 12.53
CA GLU A 86 -1.83 9.85 12.89
C GLU A 86 -0.97 9.52 11.66
N ASN A 87 -1.57 9.26 10.50
CA ASN A 87 -0.84 9.22 9.23
C ASN A 87 -0.35 10.60 8.79
N PHE A 88 -1.16 11.66 8.94
CA PHE A 88 -0.70 13.04 8.69
C PHE A 88 0.43 13.44 9.67
N LYS A 89 0.35 13.04 10.96
CA LYS A 89 1.46 13.18 11.92
C LYS A 89 2.71 12.41 11.46
N THR A 90 2.55 11.15 11.04
CA THR A 90 3.64 10.28 10.55
C THR A 90 4.34 10.88 9.32
N LEU A 91 3.58 11.42 8.36
CA LEU A 91 4.11 12.08 7.16
C LEU A 91 4.82 13.40 7.50
N SER A 92 4.25 14.20 8.42
CA SER A 92 4.88 15.43 8.92
C SER A 92 6.23 15.15 9.59
N MET A 93 6.28 14.13 10.46
CA MET A 93 7.50 13.68 11.11
C MET A 93 8.52 13.14 10.11
N ALA A 94 8.08 12.35 9.12
CA ALA A 94 8.97 11.79 8.10
C ALA A 94 9.60 12.89 7.23
N GLU A 95 8.90 14.00 6.99
CA GLU A 95 9.45 15.16 6.29
C GLU A 95 10.39 15.98 7.19
N ALA A 96 10.03 16.23 8.45
CA ALA A 96 10.88 16.92 9.41
C ALA A 96 12.23 16.20 9.64
N ILE A 97 12.26 14.86 9.68
CA ILE A 97 13.49 14.08 9.80
C ILE A 97 14.41 14.26 8.57
N LYS A 98 13.84 14.28 7.35
CA LYS A 98 14.61 14.56 6.13
C LYS A 98 15.21 15.96 6.16
N GLN A 99 14.40 16.96 6.50
CA GLN A 99 14.83 18.37 6.56
C GLN A 99 15.88 18.62 7.66
N ALA A 100 15.88 17.83 8.73
CA ALA A 100 16.91 17.86 9.76
C ALA A 100 18.28 17.30 9.31
N HIS A 101 18.36 16.61 8.16
CA HIS A 101 19.59 16.09 7.54
C HIS A 101 20.54 15.36 8.52
N ILE A 102 20.00 14.58 9.48
CA ILE A 102 20.79 13.94 10.54
C ILE A 102 21.84 12.99 9.94
N PRO A 103 23.15 13.21 10.18
CA PRO A 103 24.19 12.31 9.71
C PRO A 103 24.00 10.88 10.23
N GLY A 104 24.14 9.91 9.34
CA GLY A 104 23.97 8.48 9.67
C GLY A 104 22.56 7.93 9.48
N ILE A 105 21.53 8.75 9.22
CA ILE A 105 20.26 8.22 8.70
C ILE A 105 20.45 7.74 7.25
N VAL A 106 19.94 6.56 6.94
CA VAL A 106 20.01 5.92 5.62
C VAL A 106 18.68 6.05 4.88
N GLU A 107 17.57 5.73 5.53
CA GLU A 107 16.21 5.83 4.96
C GLU A 107 15.17 6.09 6.07
N VAL A 108 14.10 6.81 5.74
CA VAL A 108 12.94 7.03 6.62
C VAL A 108 11.72 6.41 5.94
N ILE A 109 11.18 5.37 6.55
CA ILE A 109 10.14 4.50 5.99
C ILE A 109 8.84 4.73 6.77
N PRO A 110 7.98 5.69 6.35
CA PRO A 110 6.69 5.92 6.99
C PRO A 110 5.71 4.77 6.73
N SER A 111 4.97 4.42 7.77
CA SER A 111 3.85 3.48 7.75
C SER A 111 2.55 4.24 8.08
N ILE A 112 1.50 3.52 8.49
CA ILE A 112 0.19 4.09 8.82
C ILE A 112 0.28 5.06 10.01
N CYS A 113 0.68 4.58 11.18
CA CYS A 113 0.78 5.34 12.44
C CYS A 113 2.14 5.12 13.13
N SER A 114 3.14 4.73 12.35
CA SER A 114 4.48 4.36 12.79
C SER A 114 5.50 4.56 11.67
N MET A 115 6.79 4.47 11.97
CA MET A 115 7.86 4.47 10.96
C MET A 115 9.07 3.65 11.40
N LEU A 116 9.86 3.22 10.41
CA LEU A 116 11.21 2.73 10.62
C LEU A 116 12.21 3.77 10.11
N VAL A 117 13.20 4.11 10.93
CA VAL A 117 14.35 4.94 10.54
C VAL A 117 15.56 4.02 10.43
N GLU A 118 15.98 3.70 9.20
CA GLU A 118 17.23 2.96 8.96
C GLU A 118 18.41 3.88 9.24
N TYR A 119 19.42 3.38 9.93
CA TYR A 119 20.65 4.13 10.22
C TYR A 119 21.92 3.30 10.01
N ASP A 120 23.03 4.00 9.81
CA ASP A 120 24.36 3.44 9.85
C ASP A 120 24.95 3.53 11.27
N ARG A 121 25.09 2.37 11.91
CA ARG A 121 25.68 2.21 13.23
C ARG A 121 27.14 2.67 13.35
N ALA A 122 27.87 2.81 12.24
CA ALA A 122 29.23 3.37 12.23
C ALA A 122 29.23 4.91 12.29
N SER A 123 28.12 5.55 11.91
CA SER A 123 27.93 7.00 11.92
C SER A 123 27.16 7.50 13.16
N ILE A 124 26.15 6.75 13.63
CA ILE A 124 25.32 7.13 14.79
C ILE A 124 24.80 5.90 15.54
N HIS A 125 24.71 5.95 16.87
CA HIS A 125 24.06 4.90 17.67
C HIS A 125 22.55 5.14 17.84
N ALA A 126 21.78 4.11 18.20
CA ALA A 126 20.33 4.22 18.36
C ALA A 126 19.90 5.27 19.40
N ASP A 127 20.48 5.29 20.61
CA ASP A 127 20.07 6.23 21.67
C ASP A 127 20.28 7.72 21.32
N PRO A 128 21.44 8.18 20.78
CA PRO A 128 21.55 9.55 20.28
C PRO A 128 20.58 9.83 19.13
N LEU A 129 20.32 8.87 18.23
CA LEU A 129 19.30 9.03 17.18
C LEU A 129 17.90 9.20 17.80
N ILE A 130 17.50 8.36 18.75
CA ILE A 130 16.21 8.43 19.47
C ILE A 130 16.04 9.78 20.18
N ARG A 131 17.10 10.34 20.78
CA ARG A 131 17.05 11.69 21.36
C ARG A 131 16.78 12.76 20.29
N ARG A 132 17.53 12.73 19.18
CA ARG A 132 17.32 13.66 18.05
C ARG A 132 15.94 13.53 17.41
N LEU A 133 15.37 12.32 17.33
CA LEU A 133 14.00 12.12 16.86
C LEU A 133 12.97 12.70 17.84
N ARG A 134 13.14 12.51 19.16
CA ARG A 134 12.27 13.14 20.18
C ARG A 134 12.35 14.67 20.18
N GLU A 135 13.55 15.23 19.94
CA GLU A 135 13.75 16.67 19.75
C GLU A 135 12.98 17.18 18.53
N ILE A 136 12.92 16.41 17.43
CA ILE A 136 12.12 16.75 16.25
C ILE A 136 10.61 16.59 16.55
N GLU A 137 10.14 15.50 17.17
CA GLU A 137 8.70 15.36 17.51
C GLU A 137 8.22 16.52 18.40
N GLY A 138 9.06 16.98 19.34
CA GLY A 138 8.76 18.12 20.22
C GLY A 138 8.89 19.51 19.59
N SER A 139 9.37 19.64 18.35
CA SER A 139 9.58 20.92 17.67
C SER A 139 9.04 21.00 16.24
N MET A 140 8.59 19.88 15.66
CA MET A 140 7.99 19.85 14.33
C MET A 140 6.65 20.58 14.30
N THR A 141 6.41 21.25 13.18
CA THR A 141 5.08 21.73 12.78
C THR A 141 4.42 20.68 11.88
N GLN A 142 3.09 20.54 11.97
CA GLN A 142 2.37 19.65 11.07
C GLN A 142 2.28 20.26 9.66
N LEU A 143 2.18 19.41 8.63
CA LEU A 143 2.02 19.86 7.25
C LEU A 143 0.64 20.50 7.07
N THR A 144 0.60 21.80 6.78
CA THR A 144 -0.65 22.53 6.49
C THR A 144 -1.15 22.28 5.07
N GLU A 145 -0.21 22.09 4.13
CA GLU A 145 -0.47 21.72 2.73
C GLU A 145 0.35 20.47 2.39
N ILE A 146 -0.30 19.43 1.85
CA ILE A 146 0.34 18.26 1.24
C ILE A 146 0.04 18.28 -0.28
N PRO A 147 0.96 18.76 -1.13
CA PRO A 147 0.85 18.64 -2.57
C PRO A 147 0.92 17.17 -2.97
N THR A 148 -0.08 16.71 -3.71
CA THR A 148 -0.24 15.30 -4.10
C THR A 148 -0.95 15.19 -5.46
N ARG A 149 -1.48 14.02 -5.78
CA ARG A 149 -2.17 13.71 -7.03
C ARG A 149 -3.27 12.67 -6.80
N ILE A 150 -4.35 12.81 -7.56
CA ILE A 150 -5.37 11.79 -7.75
C ILE A 150 -4.98 10.98 -9.00
N ILE A 151 -5.07 9.65 -8.91
CA ILE A 151 -4.71 8.71 -9.98
C ILE A 151 -5.91 7.79 -10.27
N ASP A 152 -6.33 7.76 -11.54
CA ASP A 152 -7.34 6.81 -12.05
C ASP A 152 -6.77 5.38 -12.10
N PHE A 153 -7.50 4.45 -11.47
CA PHE A 153 -7.21 3.01 -11.49
C PHE A 153 -8.41 2.24 -12.05
N PRO A 154 -8.40 1.91 -13.36
CA PRO A 154 -9.36 0.98 -13.95
C PRO A 154 -9.21 -0.41 -13.30
N ILE A 155 -10.32 -1.05 -12.94
CA ILE A 155 -10.38 -2.37 -12.32
C ILE A 155 -11.49 -3.21 -12.96
N LEU A 156 -11.14 -4.42 -13.39
CA LEU A 156 -12.10 -5.45 -13.76
C LEU A 156 -12.43 -6.24 -12.50
N PHE A 157 -13.64 -6.06 -11.96
CA PHE A 157 -14.14 -6.82 -10.82
C PHE A 157 -14.50 -8.26 -11.20
N ALA A 158 -14.31 -9.20 -10.27
CA ALA A 158 -14.51 -10.64 -10.49
C ALA A 158 -13.80 -11.17 -11.75
N ASP A 159 -12.58 -10.69 -12.01
CA ASP A 159 -11.80 -11.10 -13.19
C ASP A 159 -11.43 -12.60 -13.15
N PRO A 160 -11.15 -13.22 -14.31
CA PRO A 160 -10.80 -14.63 -14.39
C PRO A 160 -9.56 -15.03 -13.56
N TRP A 161 -8.54 -14.17 -13.47
CA TRP A 161 -7.26 -14.51 -12.86
C TRP A 161 -7.32 -14.48 -11.32
N THR A 162 -8.06 -13.53 -10.75
CA THR A 162 -8.31 -13.53 -9.30
C THR A 162 -9.34 -14.57 -8.89
N THR A 163 -10.31 -14.88 -9.76
CA THR A 163 -11.31 -15.94 -9.51
C THR A 163 -10.68 -17.34 -9.58
N GLU A 164 -9.78 -17.59 -10.54
CA GLU A 164 -8.96 -18.82 -10.58
C GLU A 164 -8.12 -18.97 -9.30
N CYS A 165 -7.49 -17.88 -8.85
CA CYS A 165 -6.74 -17.84 -7.60
C CYS A 165 -7.63 -18.10 -6.37
N ALA A 166 -8.82 -17.50 -6.33
CA ALA A 166 -9.78 -17.68 -5.25
C ALA A 166 -10.24 -19.14 -5.13
N GLU A 167 -10.62 -19.78 -6.25
CA GLU A 167 -11.08 -21.17 -6.28
C GLU A 167 -9.94 -22.14 -5.93
N THR A 168 -8.71 -21.89 -6.43
CA THR A 168 -7.50 -22.65 -6.08
C THR A 168 -7.27 -22.69 -4.57
N PHE A 169 -7.60 -21.61 -3.85
CA PHE A 169 -7.44 -21.49 -2.41
C PHE A 169 -8.78 -21.42 -1.65
N LYS A 170 -9.85 -21.99 -2.20
CA LYS A 170 -11.20 -21.96 -1.61
C LYS A 170 -11.22 -22.47 -0.17
N SER A 171 -10.51 -23.56 0.12
CA SER A 171 -10.38 -24.13 1.47
C SER A 171 -9.55 -23.28 2.46
N HIS A 172 -8.97 -22.16 2.01
CA HIS A 172 -8.30 -21.16 2.85
C HIS A 172 -9.19 -19.94 3.14
N HIS A 173 -10.26 -19.75 2.37
CA HIS A 173 -11.22 -18.64 2.52
C HIS A 173 -12.02 -18.76 3.82
N ASN A 174 -12.66 -17.66 4.24
CA ASN A 174 -13.42 -17.60 5.49
C ASN A 174 -14.70 -18.44 5.45
N THR A 175 -15.38 -18.48 4.29
CA THR A 175 -16.59 -19.29 4.06
C THR A 175 -16.33 -20.57 3.24
N GLY A 176 -15.32 -20.54 2.36
CA GLY A 176 -15.05 -21.63 1.41
C GLY A 176 -16.18 -21.91 0.39
N GLN A 177 -17.19 -21.05 0.30
CA GLN A 177 -18.39 -21.27 -0.53
C GLN A 177 -18.76 -20.04 -1.35
N VAL A 178 -18.88 -18.89 -0.69
CA VAL A 178 -19.19 -17.59 -1.33
C VAL A 178 -17.91 -17.02 -1.98
N PRO A 179 -17.97 -16.50 -3.22
CA PRO A 179 -16.85 -15.80 -3.84
C PRO A 179 -16.44 -14.55 -3.05
N ASN A 180 -15.17 -14.15 -3.14
CA ASN A 180 -14.62 -13.06 -2.31
C ASN A 180 -15.38 -11.74 -2.45
N LEU A 181 -15.71 -11.34 -3.68
CA LEU A 181 -16.38 -10.08 -3.98
C LEU A 181 -17.79 -10.03 -3.36
N ASP A 182 -18.53 -11.14 -3.45
CA ASP A 182 -19.88 -11.25 -2.92
C ASP A 182 -19.86 -11.38 -1.39
N PHE A 183 -18.91 -12.15 -0.83
CA PHE A 183 -18.67 -12.23 0.61
C PHE A 183 -18.37 -10.85 1.22
N VAL A 184 -17.57 -10.01 0.55
CA VAL A 184 -17.29 -8.64 0.99
C VAL A 184 -18.56 -7.78 0.91
N ALA A 185 -19.38 -7.91 -0.13
CA ALA A 185 -20.66 -7.20 -0.22
C ALA A 185 -21.62 -7.61 0.91
N GLU A 186 -21.77 -8.92 1.16
CA GLU A 186 -22.63 -9.50 2.20
C GLU A 186 -22.26 -9.01 3.61
N VAL A 187 -20.98 -9.08 4.01
CA VAL A 187 -20.57 -8.69 5.38
C VAL A 187 -20.65 -7.19 5.67
N ASN A 188 -20.77 -6.36 4.62
CA ASN A 188 -21.03 -4.92 4.74
C ASN A 188 -22.50 -4.55 4.49
N GLY A 189 -23.40 -5.54 4.33
CA GLY A 189 -24.84 -5.31 4.20
C GLY A 189 -25.29 -4.76 2.84
N TYR A 190 -24.48 -4.86 1.79
CA TYR A 190 -24.90 -4.46 0.44
C TYR A 190 -25.91 -5.45 -0.13
N LYS A 191 -26.96 -4.91 -0.79
CA LYS A 191 -28.04 -5.71 -1.42
C LYS A 191 -27.58 -6.56 -2.60
N ASP A 192 -26.52 -6.12 -3.29
CA ASP A 192 -25.98 -6.75 -4.50
C ASP A 192 -24.55 -6.26 -4.77
N ARG A 193 -23.85 -7.00 -5.64
CA ARG A 193 -22.49 -6.71 -6.10
C ARG A 193 -22.35 -5.30 -6.72
N GLU A 194 -23.34 -4.84 -7.46
CA GLU A 194 -23.26 -3.56 -8.17
C GLU A 194 -23.31 -2.35 -7.22
N SER A 195 -24.17 -2.39 -6.19
CA SER A 195 -24.18 -1.34 -5.16
C SER A 195 -22.92 -1.33 -4.30
N PHE A 196 -22.32 -2.51 -4.06
CA PHE A 196 -20.99 -2.62 -3.46
C PHE A 196 -19.89 -1.98 -4.35
N ILE A 197 -19.83 -2.37 -5.63
CA ILE A 197 -18.84 -1.83 -6.60
C ILE A 197 -18.98 -0.31 -6.72
N HIS A 198 -20.21 0.20 -6.79
CA HIS A 198 -20.47 1.64 -6.85
C HIS A 198 -19.93 2.37 -5.62
N ALA A 199 -20.24 1.90 -4.40
CA ALA A 199 -19.76 2.53 -3.17
C ALA A 199 -18.22 2.50 -3.05
N LEU A 200 -17.58 1.41 -3.49
CA LEU A 200 -16.12 1.31 -3.52
C LEU A 200 -15.49 2.24 -4.57
N CYS A 201 -16.12 2.45 -5.73
CA CYS A 201 -15.60 3.36 -6.77
C CYS A 201 -15.87 4.84 -6.46
N ALA A 202 -16.98 5.16 -5.79
CA ALA A 202 -17.28 6.52 -5.31
C ALA A 202 -16.29 7.00 -4.23
N THR A 203 -15.67 6.05 -3.50
CA THR A 203 -14.70 6.33 -2.43
C THR A 203 -13.30 6.55 -3.00
N PRO A 204 -12.66 7.72 -2.81
CA PRO A 204 -11.24 7.89 -3.07
C PRO A 204 -10.41 7.30 -1.91
N TYR A 205 -9.22 6.79 -2.21
CA TYR A 205 -8.36 6.11 -1.22
C TYR A 205 -6.99 6.79 -1.09
N TRP A 206 -6.55 7.01 0.13
CA TRP A 206 -5.23 7.57 0.47
C TRP A 206 -4.19 6.48 0.66
N THR A 207 -3.03 6.63 0.01
CA THR A 207 -1.89 5.74 0.18
C THR A 207 -1.21 6.01 1.51
N VAL A 208 -1.62 5.33 2.59
CA VAL A 208 -1.03 5.50 3.93
C VAL A 208 0.42 5.01 4.01
N MET A 209 0.77 3.98 3.24
CA MET A 209 2.13 3.45 3.13
C MET A 209 2.33 2.71 1.80
N VAL A 210 3.60 2.46 1.43
CA VAL A 210 3.99 1.62 0.30
C VAL A 210 5.05 0.63 0.79
N GLY A 211 4.82 -0.68 0.66
CA GLY A 211 5.68 -1.70 1.28
C GLY A 211 5.14 -3.13 1.16
N PHE A 212 5.64 -4.06 1.99
CA PHE A 212 5.44 -5.53 1.90
C PHE A 212 6.02 -6.18 0.62
N THR A 213 5.68 -5.68 -0.56
CA THR A 213 6.43 -5.93 -1.81
C THR A 213 6.71 -4.60 -2.54
N PRO A 214 7.71 -4.51 -3.42
CA PRO A 214 8.08 -3.26 -4.08
C PRO A 214 6.87 -2.58 -4.74
N GLY A 215 6.53 -1.37 -4.31
CA GLY A 215 5.42 -0.58 -4.84
C GLY A 215 4.01 -0.96 -4.42
N LEU A 216 3.78 -2.01 -3.61
CA LEU A 216 2.43 -2.36 -3.13
C LEU A 216 1.91 -1.26 -2.17
N PRO A 217 0.80 -0.58 -2.49
CA PRO A 217 0.22 0.43 -1.62
C PRO A 217 -0.66 -0.21 -0.55
N TRP A 218 -0.78 0.45 0.59
CA TRP A 218 -1.90 0.26 1.51
C TRP A 218 -2.80 1.49 1.42
N LEU A 219 -4.09 1.25 1.23
CA LEU A 219 -5.05 2.24 0.75
C LEU A 219 -6.18 2.39 1.78
N TYR A 220 -6.25 3.54 2.43
CA TYR A 220 -7.24 3.89 3.44
C TYR A 220 -8.37 4.72 2.80
N PRO A 221 -9.66 4.41 3.03
CA PRO A 221 -10.77 5.12 2.40
C PRO A 221 -10.93 6.54 2.96
N LEU A 222 -11.09 7.53 2.08
CA LEU A 222 -11.30 8.93 2.46
C LEU A 222 -12.80 9.28 2.52
N GLY A 223 -13.16 10.21 3.41
CA GLY A 223 -14.51 10.75 3.53
C GLY A 223 -15.52 9.84 4.23
N VAL A 224 -15.16 8.61 4.60
CA VAL A 224 -15.98 7.70 5.42
C VAL A 224 -15.48 7.65 6.86
N ARG A 225 -16.34 7.30 7.81
CA ARG A 225 -15.93 7.00 9.20
C ARG A 225 -15.46 5.55 9.31
N ASN A 226 -14.71 5.21 10.35
CA ASN A 226 -14.16 3.85 10.53
C ASN A 226 -15.27 2.77 10.56
N GLU A 227 -16.42 3.10 11.13
CA GLU A 227 -17.58 2.24 11.30
C GLU A 227 -18.40 2.05 10.02
N GLU A 228 -18.13 2.88 9.00
CA GLU A 228 -18.85 2.97 7.72
C GLU A 228 -17.96 2.57 6.54
N ALA A 229 -16.65 2.51 6.75
CA ALA A 229 -15.69 2.02 5.79
C ALA A 229 -15.99 0.56 5.41
N ILE A 230 -15.90 0.24 4.13
CA ILE A 230 -16.01 -1.13 3.63
C ILE A 230 -14.90 -1.99 4.27
N GLN A 231 -15.26 -3.01 5.06
CA GLN A 231 -14.30 -3.89 5.73
C GLN A 231 -14.54 -5.38 5.43
N ALA A 232 -13.48 -6.18 5.40
CA ALA A 232 -13.61 -7.64 5.45
C ALA A 232 -12.45 -8.29 6.22
N PRO A 233 -12.68 -9.42 6.90
CA PRO A 233 -11.58 -10.18 7.50
C PRO A 233 -10.61 -10.66 6.42
N LYS A 234 -9.34 -10.89 6.79
CA LYS A 234 -8.39 -11.59 5.92
C LYS A 234 -8.74 -13.09 5.90
N TYR A 235 -8.29 -13.81 4.86
CA TYR A 235 -8.44 -15.27 4.76
C TYR A 235 -7.97 -15.96 6.05
N ASN A 236 -8.70 -17.00 6.47
CA ASN A 236 -8.34 -17.84 7.63
C ASN A 236 -6.92 -18.46 7.48
N ARG A 237 -6.46 -18.69 6.24
CA ARG A 237 -5.08 -19.06 5.91
C ARG A 237 -4.62 -18.26 4.69
N PRO A 238 -3.40 -17.68 4.65
CA PRO A 238 -2.94 -16.97 3.45
C PRO A 238 -2.85 -17.92 2.23
N ARG A 239 -3.08 -17.38 1.04
CA ARG A 239 -2.80 -18.04 -0.24
C ARG A 239 -1.29 -18.07 -0.47
N THR A 240 -0.76 -19.15 -1.04
CA THR A 240 0.69 -19.23 -1.34
C THR A 240 1.09 -18.41 -2.58
N TRP A 241 0.11 -18.01 -3.40
CA TRP A 241 0.29 -17.00 -4.44
C TRP A 241 -1.01 -16.20 -4.68
N THR A 242 -0.87 -15.01 -5.27
CA THR A 242 -1.92 -14.11 -5.77
C THR A 242 -1.41 -13.49 -7.09
N PRO A 243 -2.24 -13.20 -8.12
CA PRO A 243 -1.76 -12.56 -9.36
C PRO A 243 -1.10 -11.20 -9.13
N ASP A 244 -0.26 -10.76 -10.07
CA ASP A 244 0.15 -9.35 -10.14
C ASP A 244 -1.05 -8.48 -10.57
N ARG A 245 -1.03 -7.21 -10.15
CA ARG A 245 -2.09 -6.21 -10.37
C ARG A 245 -3.46 -6.60 -9.78
N ALA A 246 -3.55 -7.70 -9.02
CA ALA A 246 -4.75 -8.05 -8.27
C ALA A 246 -5.02 -6.99 -7.19
N VAL A 247 -6.29 -6.66 -6.98
CA VAL A 247 -6.77 -5.73 -5.97
C VAL A 247 -7.51 -6.50 -4.90
N GLY A 248 -7.22 -6.22 -3.62
CA GLY A 248 -7.91 -6.89 -2.53
C GLY A 248 -8.06 -6.08 -1.25
N LEU A 249 -8.99 -6.50 -0.41
CA LEU A 249 -9.41 -5.87 0.85
C LEU A 249 -9.00 -6.71 2.08
N GLY A 250 -8.58 -6.07 3.17
CA GLY A 250 -8.29 -6.77 4.42
C GLY A 250 -8.24 -5.83 5.63
N GLY A 251 -9.22 -5.95 6.52
CA GLY A 251 -9.68 -4.81 7.33
C GLY A 251 -10.38 -3.80 6.43
N ALA A 252 -10.30 -2.52 6.76
CA ALA A 252 -10.72 -1.41 5.90
C ALA A 252 -9.74 -1.08 4.76
N PHE A 253 -8.57 -1.75 4.69
CA PHE A 253 -7.51 -1.41 3.75
C PHE A 253 -7.62 -2.16 2.42
N LEU A 254 -7.60 -1.41 1.32
CA LEU A 254 -7.30 -1.98 0.01
C LEU A 254 -5.78 -2.09 -0.21
N ALA A 255 -5.37 -3.00 -1.09
CA ALA A 255 -4.00 -3.14 -1.55
C ALA A 255 -3.96 -3.63 -3.01
N ILE A 256 -2.92 -3.25 -3.75
CA ILE A 256 -2.65 -3.73 -5.11
C ILE A 256 -1.41 -4.62 -5.08
N TYR A 257 -1.54 -5.87 -5.49
CA TYR A 257 -0.46 -6.85 -5.51
C TYR A 257 0.55 -6.55 -6.62
N SER A 258 1.68 -5.92 -6.27
CA SER A 258 2.66 -5.41 -7.25
C SER A 258 3.41 -6.49 -8.06
N VAL A 259 3.51 -7.70 -7.51
CA VAL A 259 4.13 -8.88 -8.11
C VAL A 259 3.40 -10.14 -7.60
N ARG A 260 3.53 -11.27 -8.31
CA ARG A 260 2.96 -12.55 -7.86
C ARG A 260 3.61 -12.98 -6.53
N ASN A 261 2.87 -12.92 -5.43
CA ASN A 261 3.34 -13.16 -4.06
C ASN A 261 2.27 -13.88 -3.19
N PRO A 262 2.61 -14.39 -2.00
CA PRO A 262 1.61 -14.85 -1.04
C PRO A 262 0.69 -13.71 -0.57
N GLY A 263 -0.59 -13.99 -0.32
CA GLY A 263 -1.58 -12.97 0.02
C GLY A 263 -2.78 -13.49 0.80
N GLY A 264 -3.29 -12.68 1.73
CA GLY A 264 -4.45 -13.03 2.58
C GLY A 264 -5.66 -12.10 2.43
N TYR A 265 -5.62 -11.09 1.57
CA TYR A 265 -6.71 -10.13 1.39
C TYR A 265 -7.80 -10.73 0.49
N GLN A 266 -9.06 -10.37 0.71
CA GLN A 266 -10.19 -10.74 -0.15
C GLN A 266 -9.98 -10.18 -1.55
N LEU A 267 -10.06 -11.01 -2.58
CA LEU A 267 -9.82 -10.58 -3.95
C LEU A 267 -11.08 -9.95 -4.55
N LEU A 268 -10.97 -8.71 -5.05
CA LEU A 268 -12.11 -7.98 -5.62
C LEU A 268 -12.09 -8.00 -7.15
N GLY A 269 -10.89 -7.94 -7.72
CA GLY A 269 -10.66 -7.81 -9.15
C GLY A 269 -9.18 -7.58 -9.46
N ARG A 270 -8.88 -7.18 -10.70
CA ARG A 270 -7.52 -6.88 -11.17
C ARG A 270 -7.51 -5.56 -11.91
N THR A 271 -6.48 -4.74 -11.69
CA THR A 271 -6.25 -3.53 -12.49
C THR A 271 -5.39 -3.86 -13.72
N THR A 272 -5.56 -3.12 -14.81
CA THR A 272 -4.62 -3.13 -15.94
C THR A 272 -3.28 -2.50 -15.57
N ASN A 273 -3.32 -1.53 -14.65
CA ASN A 273 -2.25 -0.57 -14.44
C ASN A 273 -1.15 -1.18 -13.55
N PRO A 274 0.09 -1.36 -14.06
CA PRO A 274 1.21 -1.72 -13.19
C PRO A 274 1.46 -0.62 -12.16
N ILE A 275 1.91 -1.02 -10.98
CA ILE A 275 2.33 -0.11 -9.90
C ILE A 275 3.85 -0.22 -9.62
N TYR A 276 4.50 -1.20 -10.25
CA TYR A 276 5.92 -1.48 -10.17
C TYR A 276 6.44 -1.98 -11.52
N ASP A 277 7.45 -1.33 -12.09
CA ASP A 277 8.20 -1.80 -13.25
C ASP A 277 9.71 -1.67 -12.98
N ALA A 278 10.31 -2.76 -12.51
CA ALA A 278 11.74 -2.86 -12.23
C ALA A 278 12.66 -2.60 -13.44
N ARG A 279 12.11 -2.61 -14.66
CA ARG A 279 12.84 -2.30 -15.91
C ARG A 279 12.50 -0.92 -16.46
N GLN A 280 11.58 -0.20 -15.82
CA GLN A 280 11.12 1.14 -16.20
C GLN A 280 10.81 1.24 -17.71
N ARG A 281 10.16 0.21 -18.27
CA ARG A 281 9.76 0.14 -19.69
C ARG A 281 8.68 1.19 -19.96
N HIS A 282 7.61 1.14 -19.16
CA HIS A 282 6.46 2.02 -19.28
C HIS A 282 6.85 3.50 -19.03
N PRO A 283 6.37 4.48 -19.83
CA PRO A 283 6.82 5.86 -19.73
C PRO A 283 6.58 6.55 -18.38
N ASP A 284 5.47 6.24 -17.70
CA ASP A 284 5.17 6.83 -16.38
C ASP A 284 6.08 6.31 -15.24
N PHE A 285 6.98 5.36 -15.54
CA PHE A 285 7.98 4.81 -14.61
C PHE A 285 9.40 5.33 -14.85
N LYS A 286 9.64 6.28 -15.78
CA LYS A 286 11.01 6.72 -16.10
C LYS A 286 11.74 7.44 -14.95
N GLU A 287 11.02 8.13 -14.06
CA GLU A 287 11.63 8.73 -12.86
C GLU A 287 11.82 7.72 -11.70
N ASN A 288 10.96 6.69 -11.57
CA ASN A 288 10.97 5.74 -10.45
C ASN A 288 10.35 4.40 -10.87
N PRO A 289 10.97 3.23 -10.55
CA PRO A 289 10.38 1.92 -10.81
C PRO A 289 9.11 1.63 -9.97
N VAL A 290 8.79 2.43 -8.96
CA VAL A 290 7.54 2.41 -8.21
C VAL A 290 6.69 3.64 -8.59
N LEU A 291 5.43 3.41 -8.94
CA LEU A 291 4.49 4.47 -9.31
C LEU A 291 4.03 5.28 -8.09
N LEU A 292 3.59 4.58 -7.04
CA LEU A 292 2.85 5.13 -5.91
C LEU A 292 3.77 5.53 -4.75
N LYS A 293 3.38 6.59 -4.05
CA LYS A 293 4.08 7.19 -2.91
C LYS A 293 3.09 7.34 -1.74
N PRO A 294 3.55 7.27 -0.49
CA PRO A 294 2.74 7.68 0.65
C PRO A 294 2.18 9.09 0.43
N GLY A 295 0.86 9.24 0.58
CA GLY A 295 0.12 10.47 0.27
C GLY A 295 -0.52 10.55 -1.12
N ASP A 296 -0.22 9.66 -2.07
CA ASP A 296 -0.95 9.60 -3.34
C ASP A 296 -2.40 9.16 -3.14
N ILE A 297 -3.34 9.76 -3.88
CA ILE A 297 -4.76 9.41 -3.86
C ILE A 297 -5.11 8.55 -5.07
N LEU A 298 -5.82 7.46 -4.85
CA LEU A 298 -6.36 6.59 -5.90
C LEU A 298 -7.88 6.78 -6.01
N LYS A 299 -8.39 6.67 -7.24
CA LYS A 299 -9.81 6.42 -7.51
C LYS A 299 -9.96 5.16 -8.32
N TRP A 300 -10.94 4.34 -7.95
CA TRP A 300 -11.29 3.15 -8.71
C TRP A 300 -12.32 3.48 -9.77
N ARG A 301 -12.19 2.79 -10.90
CA ARG A 301 -13.17 2.86 -11.98
C ARG A 301 -13.44 1.44 -12.46
N SER A 302 -14.66 0.97 -12.26
CA SER A 302 -15.11 -0.30 -12.84
C SER A 302 -15.02 -0.20 -14.36
N VAL A 303 -14.40 -1.19 -15.02
CA VAL A 303 -14.28 -1.26 -16.48
C VAL A 303 -14.86 -2.57 -17.01
N THR A 304 -15.37 -2.55 -18.24
CA THR A 304 -15.82 -3.78 -18.90
C THR A 304 -14.60 -4.62 -19.31
N ARG A 305 -14.83 -5.87 -19.76
CA ARG A 305 -13.73 -6.73 -20.22
C ARG A 305 -13.07 -6.18 -21.49
N GLU A 306 -13.86 -5.58 -22.36
CA GLU A 306 -13.42 -4.97 -23.62
C GLU A 306 -12.54 -3.75 -23.36
N GLU A 307 -12.93 -2.90 -22.39
CA GLU A 307 -12.10 -1.76 -21.97
C GLU A 307 -10.83 -2.23 -21.24
N TYR A 308 -10.93 -3.25 -20.37
CA TYR A 308 -9.76 -3.85 -19.70
C TYR A 308 -8.72 -4.33 -20.73
N ASP A 309 -9.14 -5.07 -21.75
CA ASP A 309 -8.24 -5.61 -22.77
C ASP A 309 -7.64 -4.49 -23.65
N GLN A 310 -8.39 -3.41 -23.94
CA GLN A 310 -7.89 -2.22 -24.65
C GLN A 310 -6.82 -1.47 -23.84
N ILE A 311 -7.09 -1.18 -22.55
CA ILE A 311 -6.12 -0.49 -21.69
C ILE A 311 -4.90 -1.39 -21.44
N TRP A 312 -5.08 -2.70 -21.28
CA TRP A 312 -3.98 -3.66 -21.15
C TRP A 312 -3.04 -3.66 -22.36
N ALA A 313 -3.58 -3.62 -23.58
CA ALA A 313 -2.78 -3.52 -24.80
C ALA A 313 -1.93 -2.23 -24.80
N GLY A 314 -2.55 -1.08 -24.51
CA GLY A 314 -1.85 0.21 -24.43
C GLY A 314 -0.81 0.30 -23.31
N VAL A 315 -0.96 -0.49 -22.24
CA VAL A 315 0.01 -0.59 -21.15
C VAL A 315 1.25 -1.40 -21.56
N GLU A 316 1.10 -2.51 -22.28
CA GLU A 316 2.24 -3.34 -22.69
C GLU A 316 2.95 -2.81 -23.95
N ASP A 317 2.29 -2.06 -24.83
CA ASP A 317 2.94 -1.33 -25.94
C ASP A 317 3.51 0.05 -25.51
N GLY A 318 3.06 0.58 -24.37
CA GLY A 318 3.54 1.84 -23.80
C GLY A 318 2.89 3.11 -24.37
N THR A 319 1.76 3.00 -25.08
CA THR A 319 0.94 4.13 -25.53
C THR A 319 0.06 4.71 -24.42
N TYR A 320 -0.43 3.88 -23.48
CA TYR A 320 -1.27 4.32 -22.37
C TYR A 320 -0.54 5.28 -21.42
N ARG A 321 -1.28 6.23 -20.85
CA ARG A 321 -0.80 7.13 -19.79
C ARG A 321 -1.77 7.11 -18.63
N PHE A 322 -1.23 7.11 -17.43
CA PHE A 322 -2.02 7.05 -16.21
C PHE A 322 -2.79 8.36 -16.03
N GLY A 323 -4.06 8.26 -15.63
CA GLY A 323 -4.93 9.43 -15.39
C GLY A 323 -4.54 10.17 -14.11
N ILE A 324 -3.46 10.95 -14.17
CA ILE A 324 -2.88 11.67 -13.02
C ILE A 324 -3.29 13.14 -13.02
N LYS A 325 -4.00 13.59 -11.96
CA LYS A 325 -4.35 14.98 -11.73
C LYS A 325 -3.67 15.50 -10.45
N PRO A 326 -2.85 16.57 -10.48
CA PRO A 326 -2.30 17.17 -9.26
C PRO A 326 -3.40 17.84 -8.43
N VAL A 327 -3.29 17.74 -7.10
CA VAL A 327 -4.16 18.38 -6.10
C VAL A 327 -3.33 18.75 -4.86
N THR A 328 -3.90 19.54 -3.94
CA THR A 328 -3.35 19.73 -2.59
C THR A 328 -4.36 19.19 -1.59
N VAL A 329 -3.89 18.51 -0.53
CA VAL A 329 -4.70 18.19 0.65
C VAL A 329 -4.29 19.10 1.80
N GLU A 330 -5.28 19.61 2.52
CA GLU A 330 -5.14 20.40 3.74
C GLU A 330 -5.57 19.55 4.94
N PRO A 331 -4.65 18.97 5.74
CA PRO A 331 -5.00 18.03 6.80
C PRO A 331 -5.98 18.57 7.84
N GLU A 332 -5.82 19.81 8.30
CA GLU A 332 -6.75 20.43 9.27
C GLU A 332 -8.16 20.64 8.69
N ALA A 333 -8.27 20.93 7.39
CA ALA A 333 -9.56 21.12 6.74
C ALA A 333 -10.25 19.78 6.48
N TYR A 334 -9.51 18.75 6.07
CA TYR A 334 -10.01 17.38 5.96
C TYR A 334 -10.51 16.86 7.30
N LEU A 335 -9.72 16.98 8.38
CA LEU A 335 -10.09 16.42 9.69
C LEU A 335 -11.31 17.12 10.32
N ARG A 336 -11.61 18.36 9.92
CA ARG A 336 -12.78 19.12 10.38
C ARG A 336 -14.10 18.65 9.75
N ASP A 337 -14.08 18.27 8.48
CA ASP A 337 -15.21 17.65 7.78
C ASP A 337 -14.70 16.68 6.68
N PRO A 338 -14.43 15.41 7.03
CA PRO A 338 -13.92 14.44 6.06
C PRO A 338 -14.83 14.25 4.86
N ARG A 339 -16.16 14.30 5.06
CA ARG A 339 -17.15 14.09 4.00
C ARG A 339 -17.21 15.28 3.04
N GLY A 340 -17.48 16.47 3.55
CA GLY A 340 -17.59 17.68 2.75
C GLY A 340 -16.28 18.02 2.05
N TYR A 341 -15.13 17.85 2.72
CA TYR A 341 -13.82 18.04 2.09
C TYR A 341 -13.58 17.04 0.94
N THR A 342 -13.93 15.76 1.14
CA THR A 342 -13.75 14.72 0.11
C THR A 342 -14.67 14.93 -1.08
N ALA A 343 -15.94 15.32 -0.85
CA ALA A 343 -16.87 15.66 -1.92
C ALA A 343 -16.39 16.89 -2.71
N ALA A 344 -16.06 17.99 -2.04
CA ALA A 344 -15.71 19.26 -2.67
C ALA A 344 -14.35 19.24 -3.40
N ASN A 345 -13.30 18.71 -2.77
CA ASN A 345 -11.92 18.85 -3.27
C ASN A 345 -11.42 17.60 -3.99
N LEU A 346 -11.83 16.42 -3.52
CA LEU A 346 -11.34 15.13 -4.04
C LEU A 346 -12.37 14.47 -4.99
N GLY A 347 -13.61 14.97 -5.02
CA GLY A 347 -14.67 14.54 -5.92
C GLY A 347 -15.27 13.18 -5.58
N GLY A 348 -15.59 12.93 -4.31
CA GLY A 348 -16.54 11.86 -3.97
C GLY A 348 -17.97 12.24 -4.40
N SER A 349 -18.72 11.29 -4.92
CA SER A 349 -20.12 11.44 -5.36
C SER A 349 -20.89 10.14 -5.18
#